data_AF-A0A6L7YH35-F1
#
_entry.id   AF-A0A6L7YH35-F1
#
_cell.length_a   1.000
_cell.length_b   1.000
_cell.length_c   1.000
_cell.angle_alpha   90.00
_cell.angle_beta   90.00
_cell.angle_gamma   90.00
#
_symmetry.space_group_name_H-M   'P 1'
#
loop_
_entity.id
_entity.type
_entity.pdbx_description
1 polymer ?
#
loop_
_entity_poly.entity_id
_entity_poly.type
_entity_poly.pdbx_seq_one_letter_code
_entity_poly.pdbx_strand_id
1 'polypeptide(L)' 'MSAAPSRLARLRERLDSLEADALLVTAPANRRWLSGFTGSAGVLLVDAARA' A
#
# COMPACT_ATOMS: atom_id res chain seq x y z
N MET A 1 10.74 22.64 0.01
CA MET A 1 9.45 22.05 -0.40
C MET A 1 9.39 20.65 0.18
N SER A 2 8.54 20.40 1.18
CA SER A 2 8.31 19.02 1.63
C SER A 2 7.45 18.32 0.57
N ALA A 3 7.88 17.16 0.08
CA ALA A 3 7.10 16.37 -0.87
C ALA A 3 5.84 15.82 -0.18
N ALA A 4 4.69 15.83 -0.87
CA ALA A 4 3.48 15.21 -0.33
C ALA A 4 3.73 13.71 -0.07
N PRO A 5 3.21 13.15 1.05
CA PRO A 5 3.41 11.74 1.38
C PRO A 5 2.86 10.83 0.27
N SER A 6 3.56 9.72 0.04
CA SER A 6 3.16 8.74 -0.97
C SER A 6 1.81 8.08 -0.62
N ARG A 7 1.17 7.46 -1.61
CA ARG A 7 -0.08 6.70 -1.38
C ARG A 7 0.10 5.61 -0.31
N LEU A 8 1.26 4.94 -0.32
CA LEU A 8 1.63 3.94 0.68
C LEU A 8 1.81 4.56 2.08
N ALA A 9 2.42 5.74 2.19
CA ALA A 9 2.56 6.41 3.49
C ALA A 9 1.18 6.71 4.12
N ARG A 10 0.26 7.27 3.33
CA ARG A 10 -1.11 7.54 3.80
C ARG A 10 -1.90 6.27 4.13
N LEU A 11 -1.65 5.18 3.41
CA LEU A 11 -2.26 3.89 3.72
C LEU A 11 -1.76 3.33 5.05
N ARG A 12 -0.46 3.43 5.33
CA ARG A 12 0.14 2.96 6.59
C ARG A 12 -0.40 3.69 7.81
N GLU A 13 -0.57 5.00 7.72
CA GLU A 13 -1.20 5.80 8.79
C GLU A 13 -2.62 5.32 9.14
N ARG A 14 -3.30 4.66 8.20
CA ARG A 14 -4.65 4.13 8.43
C ARG A 14 -4.68 2.71 8.99
N LEU A 15 -3.59 1.94 8.90
CA LEU A 15 -3.56 0.57 9.44
C LEU A 15 -3.81 0.56 10.95
N ASP A 16 -3.18 1.49 11.69
CA ASP A 16 -3.39 1.65 13.12
C ASP A 16 -4.86 1.97 13.46
N SER A 17 -5.48 2.88 12.69
CA SER A 17 -6.89 3.24 12.90
C SER A 17 -7.89 2.11 12.58
N LEU A 18 -7.42 1.09 11.86
CA LEU A 18 -8.18 -0.09 11.49
C LEU A 18 -7.87 -1.30 12.37
N GLU A 19 -6.99 -1.13 13.39
CA GLU A 19 -6.49 -2.21 14.25
C GLU A 19 -5.95 -3.40 13.42
N ALA A 20 -5.28 -3.10 12.31
CA ALA A 20 -4.81 -4.09 11.35
C ALA A 20 -3.28 -4.08 11.23
N ASP A 21 -2.66 -5.25 11.33
CA ASP A 21 -1.20 -5.38 11.20
C ASP A 21 -0.71 -5.20 9.76
N ALA A 22 -1.53 -5.64 8.78
CA ALA A 22 -1.18 -5.59 7.36
C ALA A 22 -2.42 -5.60 6.45
N LEU A 23 -2.21 -5.17 5.20
CA LEU A 23 -3.18 -5.26 4.10
C LEU A 23 -2.61 -6.08 2.94
N LEU A 24 -3.34 -7.13 2.54
CA LEU A 24 -3.06 -7.88 1.31
C LEU A 24 -3.92 -7.33 0.16
N VAL A 25 -3.27 -6.82 -0.89
CA VAL A 25 -3.91 -6.26 -2.08
C VAL A 25 -3.75 -7.21 -3.27
N THR A 26 -4.85 -7.86 -3.64
CA THR A 26 -4.93 -8.82 -4.75
C THR A 26 -5.48 -8.20 -6.04
N ALA A 27 -6.30 -7.16 -5.92
CA ALA A 27 -6.91 -6.48 -7.07
C ALA A 27 -5.84 -5.75 -7.93
N PRO A 28 -5.70 -6.07 -9.23
CA PRO A 28 -4.68 -5.48 -10.10
C PRO A 28 -4.72 -3.95 -10.17
N ALA A 29 -5.91 -3.36 -10.19
CA ALA A 29 -6.09 -1.90 -10.21
C ALA A 29 -5.52 -1.24 -8.95
N ASN A 30 -5.83 -1.79 -7.77
CA ASN A 30 -5.36 -1.24 -6.48
C ASN A 30 -3.85 -1.42 -6.32
N ARG A 31 -3.33 -2.61 -6.70
CA ARG A 31 -1.88 -2.89 -6.70
C ARG A 31 -1.13 -1.88 -7.56
N ARG A 32 -1.56 -1.68 -8.81
CA ARG A 32 -0.95 -0.71 -9.74
C ARG A 32 -1.05 0.72 -9.21
N TRP A 33 -2.20 1.11 -8.67
CA TRP A 33 -2.39 2.46 -8.14
C TRP A 33 -1.53 2.76 -6.91
N LEU A 34 -1.37 1.78 -6.00
CA LEU A 34 -0.58 1.93 -4.76
C LEU A 34 0.95 1.90 -5.01
N SER A 35 1.41 0.99 -5.87
CA SER A 35 2.85 0.67 -6.01
C SER A 35 3.46 1.06 -7.36
N GLY A 36 2.65 1.28 -8.40
CA GLY A 36 3.12 1.40 -9.78
C GLY A 36 3.48 0.07 -10.45
N PHE A 37 3.43 -1.07 -9.74
CA PHE A 37 3.73 -2.38 -10.31
C PHE A 37 2.70 -2.79 -11.37
N THR A 38 3.15 -3.07 -12.59
CA THR A 38 2.33 -3.41 -13.76
C THR A 38 2.35 -4.90 -14.12
N GLY A 39 3.11 -5.73 -13.39
CA GLY A 39 3.13 -7.17 -13.60
C GLY A 39 1.77 -7.81 -13.33
N SER A 40 1.46 -8.89 -14.06
CA SER A 40 0.16 -9.58 -14.02
C SER A 40 0.07 -10.60 -12.87
N ALA A 41 1.18 -11.24 -12.50
CA ALA A 41 1.24 -12.30 -11.49
C ALA A 41 1.85 -11.81 -10.16
N GLY A 42 1.30 -10.75 -9.57
CA GLY A 42 1.79 -10.20 -8.31
C GLY A 42 0.69 -9.85 -7.32
N VAL A 43 1.01 -9.95 -6.04
CA VAL A 43 0.22 -9.40 -4.93
C VAL A 43 1.05 -8.33 -4.24
N LEU A 44 0.40 -7.37 -3.58
CA LEU A 44 1.09 -6.36 -2.77
C LEU A 44 0.70 -6.59 -1.31
N LEU A 45 1.71 -6.79 -0.46
CA LEU A 45 1.55 -6.85 0.99
C LEU A 45 2.05 -5.52 1.57
N VAL A 46 1.21 -4.82 2.32
CA VAL A 46 1.59 -3.58 2.99
C VAL A 46 1.49 -3.79 4.50
N ASP A 47 2.60 -3.65 5.20
CA ASP A 47 2.65 -3.61 6.66
C ASP A 47 3.15 -2.24 7.14
N ALA A 48 3.18 -2.04 8.46
CA ALA A 48 3.62 -0.78 9.08
C ALA A 48 5.11 -0.45 8.82
N ALA A 49 5.94 -1.44 8.48
CA ALA A 49 7.39 -1.31 8.32
C ALA A 49 7.89 -1.43 6.86
N ARG A 50 7.18 -2.12 5.97
CA ARG A 50 7.58 -2.48 4.59
C ARG A 50 6.37 -2.63 3.65
N ALA A 51 6.62 -2.53 2.35
CA ALA A 51 5.67 -2.75 1.26
C ALA A 51 6.41 -3.39 0.09
#